data_AF-A0AAD4Z7M6-F1
#
_entry.id   AF-A0AAD4Z7M6-F1
#
_cell.length_a   1.000
_cell.length_b   1.000
_cell.length_c   1.000
_cell.angle_alpha   90.00
_cell.angle_beta   90.00
_cell.angle_gamma   90.00
#
_symmetry.space_group_name_H-M   'P 1'
#
loop_
_entity.id
_entity.type
_entity.pdbx_description
1 polymer ?
#
loop_
_entity_poly.entity_id
_entity_poly.type
_entity_poly.pdbx_seq_one_letter_code
_entity_poly.pdbx_strand_id
1 'polypeptide(L)'
;MHIEKNVCDSIIGTLLEILGKNKDEIAARLDLLNMGVKIDLQPEYGQRRTRLPPGPWNLSRAEKRAVCNSFYGMKVPEGYCSNIKNLISLKDSRLLGLKSHDCHTLMQQLLPVAICSVLEKPARYAITRLCFFFNAICAKTVDVSKLDKLEEDVVVTLCLLEKYFPPSSFDIMVHLVVHLFREVRLCDPVYFRWMYPFERYMKMLKEYVQNRTCPEGCIAERYIAEEAVEF
;
A
#
# COMPACT_ATOMS: atom_id res chain seq x y z
N MET A 1 -6.72 3.81 6.65
CA MET A 1 -5.77 4.87 7.07
C MET A 1 -5.12 5.47 5.82
N HIS A 2 -5.13 6.80 5.63
CA HIS A 2 -4.51 7.40 4.44
C HIS A 2 -2.98 7.18 4.37
N ILE A 3 -2.33 7.12 5.53
CA ILE A 3 -0.89 6.82 5.67
C ILE A 3 -0.56 5.46 5.05
N GLU A 4 -1.23 4.39 5.48
CA GLU A 4 -1.04 3.04 4.93
C GLU A 4 -1.22 2.98 3.42
N LYS A 5 -2.24 3.66 2.88
CA LYS A 5 -2.46 3.74 1.43
C LYS A 5 -1.25 4.38 0.73
N ASN A 6 -0.76 5.52 1.22
CA ASN A 6 0.36 6.23 0.62
C ASN A 6 1.66 5.40 0.68
N VAL A 7 1.89 4.71 1.81
CA VAL A 7 3.02 3.79 1.97
C VAL A 7 2.93 2.63 0.97
N CYS A 8 1.75 2.02 0.84
CA CYS A 8 1.50 0.96 -0.14
C CYS A 8 1.73 1.45 -1.58
N ASP A 9 1.20 2.63 -1.93
CA ASP A 9 1.35 3.24 -3.24
C ASP A 9 2.83 3.53 -3.57
N SER A 10 3.60 3.99 -2.58
CA SER A 10 5.05 4.23 -2.69
C SER A 10 5.83 2.93 -2.95
N ILE A 11 5.57 1.88 -2.17
CA ILE A 11 6.24 0.57 -2.32
C ILE A 11 5.88 -0.07 -3.66
N ILE A 12 4.59 -0.24 -3.95
CA ILE A 12 4.14 -0.87 -5.21
C ILE A 12 4.58 -0.03 -6.42
N GLY A 13 4.47 1.30 -6.32
CA GLY A 13 4.87 2.22 -7.36
C GLY A 13 6.34 2.11 -7.71
N THR A 14 7.19 1.93 -6.70
CA THR A 14 8.64 1.76 -6.87
C THR A 14 8.98 0.37 -7.41
N LEU A 15 8.42 -0.70 -6.83
CA LEU A 15 8.70 -2.08 -7.25
C LEU A 15 8.28 -2.36 -8.70
N LEU A 16 7.14 -1.83 -9.12
CA LEU A 16 6.57 -2.06 -10.45
C LEU A 16 6.82 -0.91 -11.43
N GLU A 17 7.59 0.10 -11.02
CA GLU A 17 7.92 1.29 -11.82
C GLU A 17 6.66 1.93 -12.45
N ILE A 18 5.67 2.22 -11.61
CA ILE A 18 4.43 2.85 -12.01
C ILE A 18 4.67 4.35 -12.18
N LEU A 19 4.34 4.89 -13.36
CA LEU A 19 4.49 6.31 -13.67
C LEU A 19 3.76 7.18 -12.63
N GLY A 20 4.44 8.17 -12.08
CA GLY A 20 3.90 9.10 -11.06
C GLY A 20 3.83 8.55 -9.64
N LYS A 21 4.14 7.27 -9.42
CA LYS A 21 4.25 6.65 -8.08
C LYS A 21 5.63 6.06 -7.79
N ASN A 22 6.45 5.87 -8.83
CA ASN A 22 7.81 5.41 -8.69
C ASN A 22 8.64 6.43 -7.91
N LYS A 23 9.27 6.00 -6.82
CA LYS A 23 10.19 6.85 -6.06
C LYS A 23 11.60 6.82 -6.63
N ASP A 24 11.94 5.84 -7.45
CA ASP A 24 13.26 5.71 -8.03
C ASP A 24 13.43 6.56 -9.30
N GLU A 25 13.79 7.83 -9.09
CA GLU A 25 14.01 8.82 -10.17
C GLU A 25 15.45 9.33 -10.18
N ILE A 26 15.82 10.04 -11.26
CA ILE A 26 17.17 10.61 -11.43
C ILE A 26 17.55 11.49 -10.23
N ALA A 27 16.64 12.33 -9.73
CA ALA A 27 16.88 13.16 -8.56
C ALA A 27 17.25 12.34 -7.32
N ALA A 28 16.49 11.27 -7.03
CA ALA A 28 16.77 10.38 -5.91
C ALA A 28 18.14 9.69 -6.04
N ARG A 29 18.58 9.38 -7.26
CA ARG A 29 19.91 8.80 -7.53
C ARG A 29 21.04 9.82 -7.36
N LEU A 30 20.81 11.08 -7.74
CA LEU A 30 21.76 12.17 -7.50
C LEU A 30 21.88 12.48 -6.01
N ASP A 31 20.79 12.39 -5.24
CA ASP A 31 20.82 12.55 -3.79
C ASP A 31 21.70 11.48 -3.13
N LEU A 32 21.60 10.22 -3.57
CA LEU A 32 22.46 9.14 -3.09
C LEU A 32 23.96 9.45 -3.33
N LEU A 33 24.29 9.98 -4.52
CA LEU A 33 25.67 10.39 -4.83
C LEU A 33 26.15 11.54 -3.97
N ASN A 34 25.32 12.57 -3.77
CA ASN A 34 25.64 13.72 -2.93
C ASN A 34 25.86 13.30 -1.46
N MET A 35 25.13 12.28 -1.00
CA MET A 35 25.29 11.69 0.33
C MET A 35 26.49 10.73 0.44
N GLY A 36 27.17 10.40 -0.67
CA GLY A 36 28.30 9.47 -0.69
C GLY A 36 27.92 8.01 -0.44
N VAL A 37 26.66 7.63 -0.66
CA VAL A 37 26.15 6.26 -0.44
C VAL A 37 25.69 5.64 -1.76
N LYS A 38 25.85 4.32 -1.92
CA LYS A 38 25.45 3.59 -3.14
C LYS A 38 25.96 4.26 -4.42
N ILE A 39 27.22 4.69 -4.43
CA ILE A 39 27.85 5.41 -5.54
C ILE A 39 27.85 4.62 -6.87
N ASP A 40 27.75 3.30 -6.77
CA ASP A 40 27.58 2.36 -7.88
C ASP A 40 26.22 2.50 -8.60
N LEU A 41 25.24 3.14 -7.97
CA LEU A 41 23.89 3.34 -8.50
C LEU A 41 23.69 4.67 -9.25
N GLN A 42 24.79 5.36 -9.59
CA GLN A 42 24.76 6.65 -10.28
C GLN A 42 24.04 6.61 -11.64
N PRO A 43 23.36 7.69 -12.05
CA PRO A 43 22.80 7.78 -13.40
C PRO A 43 23.89 7.71 -14.48
N GLU A 44 23.72 6.81 -15.44
CA GLU A 44 24.58 6.70 -16.62
C GLU A 44 24.02 7.58 -17.74
N TYR A 45 24.69 8.68 -18.04
CA TYR A 45 24.28 9.59 -19.11
C TYR A 45 24.76 9.07 -20.47
N GLY A 46 23.89 8.32 -21.16
CA GLY A 46 24.11 7.90 -22.54
C GLY A 46 23.75 8.99 -23.56
N GLN A 47 24.18 8.83 -24.81
CA GLN A 47 23.93 9.81 -25.89
C GLN A 47 22.44 10.08 -26.18
N ARG A 48 21.54 9.14 -25.89
CA ARG A 48 20.09 9.24 -26.19
C ARG A 48 19.17 9.21 -24.97
N ARG A 49 19.58 8.53 -23.91
CA ARG A 49 18.79 8.36 -22.67
C ARG A 49 19.72 8.16 -21.49
N THR A 50 19.31 8.74 -20.35
CA THR A 50 19.89 8.42 -19.05
C THR A 50 19.40 7.05 -18.62
N ARG A 51 20.33 6.17 -18.25
CA ARG A 51 20.03 4.84 -17.71
C ARG A 51 20.27 4.86 -16.20
N LEU A 52 19.37 4.25 -15.44
CA LEU A 52 19.55 4.03 -14.01
C LEU A 52 19.97 2.57 -13.79
N PRO A 53 21.13 2.30 -13.16
CA PRO A 53 21.50 0.95 -12.75
C PRO A 53 20.45 0.36 -11.78
N PRO A 54 20.12 -0.93 -11.87
CA PRO A 54 19.16 -1.55 -10.94
C PRO A 54 19.72 -1.57 -9.52
N GLY A 55 18.98 -1.03 -8.57
CA GLY A 55 19.25 -1.15 -7.14
C GLY A 55 18.50 -2.33 -6.50
N PRO A 56 18.69 -2.56 -5.19
CA PRO A 56 18.06 -3.66 -4.44
C PRO A 56 16.53 -3.70 -4.44
N TRP A 57 15.88 -2.59 -4.80
CA TRP A 57 14.42 -2.44 -4.87
C TRP A 57 13.87 -2.65 -6.29
N ASN A 58 14.72 -2.70 -7.32
CA ASN A 58 14.26 -2.86 -8.69
C ASN A 58 14.00 -4.35 -8.98
N LEU A 59 12.84 -4.63 -9.56
CA LEU A 59 12.49 -5.94 -10.07
C LEU A 59 12.83 -6.04 -11.55
N SER A 60 13.39 -7.17 -11.97
CA SER A 60 13.49 -7.51 -13.39
C SER A 60 12.09 -7.63 -14.02
N ARG A 61 12.02 -7.59 -15.35
CA ARG A 61 10.73 -7.73 -16.06
C ARG A 61 10.05 -9.07 -15.76
N ALA A 62 10.83 -10.14 -15.58
CA ALA A 62 10.32 -11.45 -15.22
C ALA A 62 9.73 -11.45 -13.80
N GLU A 63 10.42 -10.81 -12.85
CA GLU A 63 9.96 -10.70 -11.46
C GLU A 63 8.71 -9.82 -11.33
N LYS A 64 8.64 -8.68 -12.04
CA LYS A 64 7.40 -7.85 -12.08
C LYS A 64 6.21 -8.66 -12.55
N ARG A 65 6.40 -9.47 -13.60
CA ARG A 65 5.35 -10.38 -14.09
C ARG A 65 5.01 -11.46 -13.07
N ALA A 66 5.99 -12.01 -12.37
CA ALA A 66 5.78 -13.00 -11.31
C ALA A 66 4.94 -12.41 -10.15
N VAL A 67 5.24 -11.18 -9.71
CA VAL A 67 4.45 -10.47 -8.70
C VAL A 67 3.01 -10.26 -9.17
N CYS A 68 2.80 -9.75 -10.39
CA CYS A 68 1.45 -9.55 -10.93
C CYS A 68 0.69 -10.87 -11.10
N ASN A 69 1.35 -11.93 -11.58
CA ASN A 69 0.74 -13.25 -11.69
C ASN A 69 0.39 -13.83 -10.31
N SER A 70 1.22 -13.58 -9.30
CA SER A 70 0.96 -13.99 -7.92
C SER A 70 -0.33 -13.34 -7.43
N PHE A 71 -0.45 -12.01 -7.53
CA PHE A 71 -1.69 -11.32 -7.17
C PHE A 71 -2.90 -11.78 -8.00
N TYR A 72 -2.71 -12.04 -9.30
CA TYR A 72 -3.79 -12.51 -10.17
C TYR A 72 -4.27 -13.92 -9.79
N GLY A 73 -3.36 -14.77 -9.32
CA GLY A 73 -3.66 -16.14 -8.90
C GLY A 73 -4.22 -16.26 -7.48
N MET A 74 -4.06 -15.23 -6.64
CA MET A 74 -4.56 -15.23 -5.26
C MET A 74 -6.08 -15.33 -5.21
N LYS A 75 -6.57 -16.19 -4.32
CA LYS A 75 -7.98 -16.32 -3.98
C LYS A 75 -8.15 -15.98 -2.52
N VAL A 76 -9.20 -15.23 -2.21
CA VAL A 76 -9.59 -14.85 -0.86
C VAL A 76 -11.03 -15.30 -0.59
N PRO A 77 -11.46 -15.41 0.67
CA PRO A 77 -12.86 -15.64 1.00
C PRO A 77 -13.79 -14.59 0.39
N GLU A 78 -15.04 -14.98 0.16
CA GLU A 78 -16.07 -14.05 -0.29
C GLU A 78 -16.27 -12.91 0.71
N GLY A 79 -16.46 -11.68 0.22
CA GLY A 79 -16.59 -10.48 1.04
C GLY A 79 -15.29 -9.97 1.67
N TYR A 80 -14.17 -10.68 1.55
CA TYR A 80 -12.90 -10.28 2.18
C TYR A 80 -12.27 -9.04 1.54
N CYS A 81 -12.15 -9.03 0.21
CA CYS A 81 -11.68 -7.86 -0.53
C CYS A 81 -12.32 -7.75 -1.92
N SER A 82 -12.05 -6.64 -2.60
CA SER A 82 -12.44 -6.49 -4.00
C SER A 82 -11.74 -7.55 -4.87
N ASN A 83 -12.30 -7.85 -6.05
CA ASN A 83 -11.67 -8.79 -6.95
C ASN A 83 -10.35 -8.19 -7.50
N ILE A 84 -9.23 -8.62 -6.92
CA ILE A 84 -7.89 -8.13 -7.22
C ILE A 84 -7.49 -8.33 -8.68
N LYS A 85 -8.03 -9.35 -9.35
CA LYS A 85 -7.77 -9.58 -10.78
C LYS A 85 -8.16 -8.37 -11.63
N ASN A 86 -9.22 -7.66 -11.24
CA ASN A 86 -9.68 -6.46 -11.95
C ASN A 86 -8.75 -5.27 -11.76
N LEU A 87 -7.84 -5.33 -10.80
CA LEU A 87 -6.89 -4.27 -10.46
C LEU A 87 -5.51 -4.52 -11.09
N ILE A 88 -5.32 -5.58 -11.89
CA ILE A 88 -4.02 -5.97 -12.43
C ILE A 88 -4.03 -5.92 -13.96
N SER A 89 -3.09 -5.18 -14.54
CA SER A 89 -2.75 -5.30 -15.96
C SER A 89 -1.57 -6.26 -16.11
N LEU A 90 -1.81 -7.47 -16.61
CA LEU A 90 -0.73 -8.43 -16.91
C LEU A 90 0.12 -7.99 -18.11
N LYS A 91 -0.49 -7.29 -19.08
CA LYS A 91 0.20 -6.74 -20.25
C LYS A 91 1.27 -5.73 -19.83
N ASP A 92 0.90 -4.83 -18.91
CA ASP A 92 1.78 -3.76 -18.44
C ASP A 92 2.55 -4.15 -17.18
N SER A 93 2.22 -5.29 -16.55
CA SER A 93 2.78 -5.77 -15.28
C SER A 93 2.68 -4.74 -14.15
N ARG A 94 1.48 -4.17 -13.98
CA ARG A 94 1.19 -3.08 -13.03
C ARG A 94 -0.17 -3.28 -12.35
N LEU A 95 -0.31 -2.69 -11.16
CA LEU A 95 -1.60 -2.56 -10.48
C LEU A 95 -2.23 -1.20 -10.80
N LEU A 96 -3.54 -1.18 -11.00
CA LEU A 96 -4.31 -0.02 -11.44
C LEU A 96 -5.46 0.26 -10.46
N GLY A 97 -5.75 1.55 -10.23
CA GLY A 97 -6.98 1.96 -9.55
C GLY A 97 -7.12 1.54 -8.08
N LEU A 98 -6.02 1.21 -7.39
CA LEU A 98 -6.05 0.80 -5.98
C LEU A 98 -6.72 1.86 -5.09
N LYS A 99 -7.75 1.45 -4.37
CA LYS A 99 -8.38 2.27 -3.32
C LYS A 99 -7.78 1.93 -1.95
N SER A 100 -8.12 2.73 -0.94
CA SER A 100 -7.60 2.60 0.42
C SER A 100 -7.73 1.17 0.99
N HIS A 101 -8.88 0.52 0.78
CA HIS A 101 -9.11 -0.85 1.24
C HIS A 101 -8.28 -1.90 0.47
N ASP A 102 -8.04 -1.68 -0.83
CA ASP A 102 -7.24 -2.60 -1.63
C ASP A 102 -5.78 -2.53 -1.16
N CYS A 103 -5.26 -1.31 -0.96
CA CYS A 103 -3.94 -1.10 -0.36
C CYS A 103 -3.82 -1.74 1.04
N HIS A 104 -4.87 -1.61 1.86
CA HIS A 104 -4.92 -2.24 3.18
C HIS A 104 -4.80 -3.77 3.09
N THR A 105 -5.61 -4.40 2.22
CA THR A 105 -5.57 -5.85 2.01
C THR A 105 -4.19 -6.30 1.48
N LEU A 106 -3.61 -5.51 0.56
CA LEU A 106 -2.27 -5.75 0.03
C LEU A 106 -1.22 -5.71 1.13
N MET A 107 -1.16 -4.63 1.91
CA MET A 107 -0.13 -4.45 2.94
C MET A 107 -0.22 -5.50 4.05
N GLN A 108 -1.43 -5.89 4.48
CA GLN A 108 -1.55 -6.80 5.61
C GLN A 108 -1.26 -8.26 5.28
N GLN A 109 -1.65 -8.73 4.09
CA GLN A 109 -1.69 -10.16 3.80
C GLN A 109 -1.04 -10.53 2.47
N LEU A 110 -1.35 -9.80 1.40
CA LEU A 110 -1.07 -10.28 0.05
C LEU A 110 0.31 -9.90 -0.45
N LEU A 111 0.78 -8.70 -0.13
CA LEU A 111 2.07 -8.21 -0.57
C LEU A 111 3.23 -9.09 -0.10
N PRO A 112 3.33 -9.50 1.18
CA PRO A 112 4.38 -10.42 1.64
C PRO A 112 4.43 -11.73 0.85
N VAL A 113 3.26 -12.27 0.49
CA VAL A 113 3.15 -13.50 -0.29
C VAL A 113 3.56 -13.25 -1.74
N ALA A 114 3.12 -12.14 -2.33
CA ALA A 114 3.42 -11.80 -3.72
C ALA A 114 4.92 -11.55 -3.96
N ILE A 115 5.63 -11.01 -2.96
CA ILE A 115 7.06 -10.75 -3.06
C ILE A 115 7.94 -11.90 -2.56
N CYS A 116 7.37 -12.97 -2.00
CA CYS A 116 8.12 -14.02 -1.28
C CYS A 116 9.25 -14.67 -2.11
N SER A 117 9.04 -14.83 -3.41
CA SER A 117 10.00 -15.44 -4.35
C SER A 117 10.76 -14.45 -5.21
N VAL A 118 10.49 -13.14 -5.07
CA VAL A 118 11.17 -12.09 -5.83
C VAL A 118 11.96 -11.18 -4.89
N LEU A 119 12.80 -10.31 -5.46
CA LEU A 119 13.57 -9.30 -4.73
C LEU A 119 14.67 -9.92 -3.84
N GLU A 120 15.70 -9.13 -3.53
CA GLU A 120 16.77 -9.57 -2.65
C GLU A 120 16.25 -9.79 -1.22
N LYS A 121 16.77 -10.83 -0.54
CA LYS A 121 16.33 -11.21 0.80
C LYS A 121 16.25 -10.04 1.79
N PRO A 122 17.22 -9.12 1.87
CA PRO A 122 17.18 -8.05 2.87
C PRO A 122 16.10 -7.00 2.60
N ALA A 123 15.93 -6.59 1.35
CA ALA A 123 14.90 -5.62 0.96
C ALA A 123 13.50 -6.24 1.09
N ARG A 124 13.35 -7.53 0.79
CA ARG A 124 12.10 -8.27 0.97
C ARG A 124 11.74 -8.35 2.44
N TYR A 125 12.71 -8.68 3.29
CA TYR A 125 12.52 -8.74 4.74
C TYR A 125 12.05 -7.39 5.31
N ALA A 126 12.62 -6.27 4.85
CA ALA A 126 12.19 -4.94 5.27
C ALA A 126 10.71 -4.66 4.93
N ILE A 127 10.28 -4.96 3.71
CA ILE A 127 8.87 -4.80 3.29
C ILE A 127 7.96 -5.73 4.09
N THR A 128 8.35 -6.99 4.28
CA THR A 128 7.57 -7.97 5.04
C THR A 128 7.39 -7.55 6.50
N ARG A 129 8.43 -7.00 7.16
CA ARG A 129 8.30 -6.46 8.52
C ARG A 129 7.30 -5.30 8.58
N LEU A 130 7.34 -4.39 7.60
CA LEU A 130 6.39 -3.29 7.53
C LEU A 130 4.95 -3.78 7.36
N CYS A 131 4.75 -4.79 6.51
CA CYS A 131 3.45 -5.45 6.34
C CYS A 131 2.93 -6.05 7.65
N PHE A 132 3.80 -6.75 8.40
CA PHE A 132 3.42 -7.30 9.70
C PHE A 132 3.11 -6.22 10.74
N PHE A 133 3.82 -5.10 10.71
CA PHE A 133 3.48 -3.95 11.55
C PHE A 133 2.06 -3.43 11.24
N PHE A 134 1.74 -3.16 9.97
CA PHE A 134 0.39 -2.73 9.58
C PHE A 134 -0.68 -3.76 9.93
N ASN A 135 -0.39 -5.05 9.78
CA ASN A 135 -1.29 -6.12 10.20
C ASN A 135 -1.56 -6.10 11.71
N ALA A 136 -0.52 -5.86 12.53
CA ALA A 136 -0.63 -5.82 13.99
C ALA A 136 -1.46 -4.63 14.49
N ILE A 137 -1.19 -3.41 14.01
CA ILE A 137 -1.87 -2.20 14.51
C ILE A 137 -3.33 -2.09 14.07
N CYS A 138 -3.66 -2.72 12.94
CA CYS A 138 -5.01 -2.72 12.37
C CYS A 138 -5.82 -3.96 12.77
N ALA A 139 -5.29 -4.80 13.67
CA ALA A 139 -6.05 -5.90 14.24
C ALA A 139 -7.28 -5.36 15.01
N LYS A 140 -8.36 -6.14 15.04
CA LYS A 140 -9.60 -5.79 15.76
C LYS A 140 -9.37 -5.57 17.26
N THR A 141 -8.41 -6.31 17.82
CA THR A 141 -8.00 -6.24 19.22
C THR A 141 -6.50 -6.04 19.27
N VAL A 142 -6.04 -5.16 20.15
CA VAL A 142 -4.64 -4.81 20.29
C VAL A 142 -4.17 -5.16 21.70
N ASP A 143 -3.05 -5.87 21.79
CA ASP A 143 -2.43 -6.24 23.05
C ASP A 143 -1.50 -5.12 23.53
N VAL A 144 -1.92 -4.40 24.56
CA VAL A 144 -1.21 -3.25 25.13
C VAL A 144 0.18 -3.63 25.65
N SER A 145 0.41 -4.89 26.05
CA SER A 145 1.73 -5.33 26.53
C SER A 145 2.77 -5.44 25.41
N LYS A 146 2.34 -5.67 24.17
CA LYS A 146 3.21 -5.80 22.99
C LYS A 146 3.47 -4.47 22.30
N LEU A 147 2.79 -3.42 22.76
CA LEU A 147 2.80 -2.13 22.11
C LEU A 147 4.21 -1.51 22.10
N ASP A 148 4.90 -1.40 23.24
CA ASP A 148 6.24 -0.78 23.28
C ASP A 148 7.23 -1.49 22.34
N LYS A 149 7.15 -2.83 22.26
CA LYS A 149 7.96 -3.62 21.32
C LYS A 149 7.64 -3.32 19.86
N LEU A 150 6.36 -3.12 19.51
CA LEU A 150 5.96 -2.75 18.15
C LEU A 150 6.50 -1.36 17.75
N GLU A 151 6.59 -0.44 18.69
CA GLU A 151 7.20 0.89 18.48
C GLU A 151 8.70 0.77 18.16
N GLU A 152 9.44 -0.01 18.95
CA GLU A 152 10.86 -0.28 18.67
C GLU A 152 11.04 -0.99 17.32
N ASP A 153 10.22 -2.00 17.05
CA ASP A 153 10.29 -2.79 15.82
C ASP A 153 10.00 -1.96 14.56
N VAL A 154 9.07 -0.99 14.62
CA VAL A 154 8.76 -0.14 13.47
C VAL A 154 9.88 0.83 13.17
N VAL A 155 10.55 1.39 14.19
CA VAL A 155 11.72 2.25 14.00
C VAL A 155 12.82 1.49 13.28
N VAL A 156 13.15 0.27 13.74
CA VAL A 156 14.15 -0.57 13.07
C VAL A 156 13.71 -0.93 11.65
N THR A 157 12.42 -1.17 11.44
CA THR A 157 11.87 -1.47 10.10
C THR A 157 12.04 -0.30 9.14
N LEU A 158 11.80 0.93 9.57
CA LEU A 158 12.03 2.12 8.75
C LEU A 158 13.52 2.31 8.44
N CYS A 159 14.43 2.10 9.40
CA CYS A 159 15.87 2.14 9.14
C CYS A 159 16.32 1.07 8.13
N LEU A 160 15.74 -0.12 8.18
CA LEU A 160 16.00 -1.16 7.17
C LEU A 160 15.49 -0.74 5.80
N LEU A 161 14.29 -0.16 5.72
CA LEU A 161 13.77 0.37 4.46
C LEU A 161 14.70 1.47 3.95
N GLU A 162 15.16 2.38 4.79
CA GLU A 162 16.04 3.51 4.41
C GLU A 162 17.39 3.01 3.87
N LYS A 163 17.93 1.97 4.50
CA LYS A 163 19.12 1.29 4.01
C LYS A 163 18.94 0.75 2.59
N TYR A 164 17.76 0.19 2.27
CA TYR A 164 17.56 -0.48 1.00
C TYR A 164 16.97 0.41 -0.08
N PHE A 165 15.94 1.22 0.17
CA PHE A 165 15.18 1.99 -0.83
C PHE A 165 15.84 3.34 -1.22
N PRO A 166 15.33 4.02 -2.27
CA PRO A 166 15.73 5.39 -2.60
C PRO A 166 15.32 6.41 -1.53
N PRO A 167 16.06 7.52 -1.34
CA PRO A 167 15.75 8.56 -0.35
C PRO A 167 14.36 9.19 -0.53
N SER A 168 13.93 9.39 -1.78
CA SER A 168 12.60 9.86 -2.17
C SER A 168 11.42 8.99 -1.68
N SER A 169 11.70 7.76 -1.27
CA SER A 169 10.69 6.88 -0.65
C SER A 169 10.32 7.36 0.76
N PHE A 170 11.21 8.08 1.44
CA PHE A 170 11.05 8.55 2.82
C PHE A 170 10.44 9.94 2.86
N ASP A 171 9.25 10.06 2.28
CA ASP A 171 8.45 11.26 2.42
C ASP A 171 7.75 11.33 3.79
N ILE A 172 7.06 12.44 4.04
CA ILE A 172 6.34 12.67 5.30
C ILE A 172 5.34 11.55 5.62
N MET A 173 4.75 10.89 4.61
CA MET A 173 3.78 9.83 4.84
C MET A 173 4.45 8.56 5.37
N VAL A 174 5.64 8.22 4.89
CA VAL A 174 6.43 7.12 5.44
C VAL A 174 6.93 7.45 6.85
N HIS A 175 7.33 8.69 7.10
CA HIS A 175 7.71 9.12 8.45
C HIS A 175 6.55 8.99 9.44
N LEU A 176 5.32 9.34 9.05
CA LEU A 176 4.14 9.26 9.91
C LEU A 176 3.85 7.85 10.47
N VAL A 177 4.42 6.80 9.87
CA VAL A 177 4.29 5.42 10.33
C VAL A 177 4.76 5.25 11.77
N VAL A 178 5.82 5.96 12.22
CA VAL A 178 6.29 5.85 13.62
C VAL A 178 5.27 6.39 14.62
N HIS A 179 4.44 7.35 14.20
CA HIS A 179 3.46 8.01 15.08
C HIS A 179 2.16 7.22 15.21
N LEU A 180 1.90 6.26 14.31
CA LEU A 180 0.69 5.43 14.31
C LEU A 180 0.52 4.65 15.62
N PHE A 181 1.64 4.25 16.21
CA PHE A 181 1.65 3.58 17.49
C PHE A 181 1.03 4.42 18.60
N ARG A 182 1.47 5.68 18.72
CA ARG A 182 0.95 6.63 19.70
C ARG A 182 -0.54 6.90 19.45
N GLU A 183 -0.95 6.94 18.19
CA GLU A 183 -2.36 7.05 17.81
C GLU A 183 -3.20 5.85 18.30
N VAL A 184 -2.69 4.63 18.18
CA VAL A 184 -3.36 3.42 18.70
C VAL A 184 -3.47 3.44 20.21
N ARG A 185 -2.44 3.92 20.93
CA ARG A 185 -2.50 4.06 22.39
C ARG A 185 -3.56 5.06 22.87
N LEU A 186 -3.73 6.16 22.14
CA LEU A 186 -4.62 7.25 22.54
C LEU A 186 -6.07 7.05 22.09
N CYS A 187 -6.27 6.38 20.95
CA CYS A 187 -7.56 6.37 20.26
C CYS A 187 -8.07 4.95 19.99
N ASP A 188 -7.55 3.94 20.69
CA ASP A 188 -7.97 2.54 20.54
C ASP A 188 -7.67 1.95 19.13
N PRO A 189 -7.98 0.65 18.87
CA PRO A 189 -7.63 -0.01 17.61
C PRO A 189 -8.08 0.75 16.36
N VAL A 190 -7.19 0.81 15.35
CA VAL A 190 -7.43 1.56 14.11
C VAL A 190 -8.65 1.03 13.35
N TYR A 191 -8.98 -0.26 13.50
CA TYR A 191 -10.09 -0.93 12.83
C TYR A 191 -11.42 -0.15 12.93
N PHE A 192 -11.72 0.42 14.11
CA PHE A 192 -12.97 1.17 14.33
C PHE A 192 -12.95 2.60 13.80
N ARG A 193 -11.79 3.09 13.36
CA ARG A 193 -11.56 4.49 12.95
C ARG A 193 -11.36 4.63 11.44
N TRP A 194 -11.68 3.60 10.68
CA TRP A 194 -11.58 3.63 9.23
C TRP A 194 -12.73 4.39 8.58
N MET A 195 -12.38 5.20 7.58
CA MET A 195 -13.35 5.96 6.78
C MET A 195 -13.99 5.13 5.66
N TYR A 196 -13.31 4.12 5.15
CA TYR A 196 -13.79 3.41 3.96
C TYR A 196 -15.14 2.67 4.15
N PRO A 197 -15.55 2.16 5.34
CA PRO A 197 -16.90 1.62 5.52
C PRO A 197 -17.96 2.70 5.31
N PHE A 198 -17.74 3.88 5.88
CA PHE A 198 -18.61 5.04 5.71
C PHE A 198 -18.63 5.54 4.25
N GLU A 199 -17.47 5.63 3.60
CA GLU A 199 -17.38 6.01 2.17
C GLU A 199 -18.14 5.03 1.26
N ARG A 200 -18.06 3.72 1.55
CA ARG A 200 -18.81 2.69 0.80
C ARG A 200 -20.31 2.83 1.01
N TYR A 201 -20.74 3.00 2.25
CA TYR A 201 -22.15 3.20 2.56
C TYR A 201 -22.70 4.45 1.87
N MET A 202 -21.98 5.57 1.96
CA MET A 202 -22.32 6.80 1.24
C MET A 202 -22.37 6.63 -0.28
N LYS A 203 -21.52 5.77 -0.86
CA LYS A 203 -21.58 5.44 -2.29
C LYS A 203 -22.89 4.74 -2.64
N MET A 204 -23.30 3.75 -1.83
CA MET A 204 -24.57 3.05 -2.01
C MET A 204 -25.76 4.02 -1.89
N LEU A 205 -25.77 4.89 -0.87
CA LEU A 205 -26.87 5.87 -0.71
C LEU A 205 -26.97 6.83 -1.90
N LYS A 206 -25.83 7.22 -2.48
CA LYS A 206 -25.81 8.03 -3.71
C LYS A 206 -26.43 7.32 -4.91
N GLU A 207 -26.31 5.99 -5.00
CA GLU A 207 -26.93 5.19 -6.06
C GLU A 207 -28.46 5.10 -5.90
N TYR A 208 -28.99 5.32 -4.70
CA TYR A 208 -30.43 5.39 -4.46
C TYR A 208 -31.07 6.68 -4.95
N VAL A 209 -30.31 7.77 -5.08
CA VAL A 209 -30.84 9.07 -5.53
C VAL A 209 -31.19 9.02 -7.01
N GLN A 210 -32.47 8.74 -7.32
CA GLN A 210 -33.02 8.77 -8.68
C GLN A 210 -33.51 10.16 -9.07
N ASN A 211 -34.04 10.93 -8.11
CA ASN A 211 -34.46 12.31 -8.30
C ASN A 211 -33.61 13.26 -7.44
N ARG A 212 -32.84 14.14 -8.09
CA ARG A 212 -31.98 15.12 -7.41
C ARG A 212 -32.74 16.25 -6.73
N THR A 213 -34.02 16.46 -7.03
CA THR A 213 -34.83 17.49 -6.34
C THR A 213 -35.33 17.03 -4.98
N CYS A 214 -35.37 15.71 -4.74
CA CYS A 214 -35.84 15.10 -3.49
C CYS A 214 -34.93 13.93 -3.08
N PRO A 215 -33.62 14.15 -2.87
CA PRO A 215 -32.66 13.07 -2.68
C PRO A 215 -32.94 12.25 -1.42
N GLU A 216 -33.37 12.88 -0.33
CA GLU A 216 -33.70 12.21 0.94
C GLU A 216 -34.89 11.25 0.76
N GLY A 217 -35.91 11.66 0.01
CA GLY A 217 -37.08 10.83 -0.28
C GLY A 217 -36.73 9.59 -1.10
N CYS A 218 -35.89 9.74 -2.13
CA CYS A 218 -35.41 8.60 -2.92
C CYS A 218 -34.58 7.61 -2.10
N ILE A 219 -33.72 8.12 -1.21
CA ILE A 219 -32.93 7.28 -0.32
C ILE A 219 -33.85 6.51 0.63
N ALA A 220 -34.81 7.17 1.27
CA ALA A 220 -35.72 6.54 2.23
C ALA A 220 -36.58 5.45 1.57
N GLU A 221 -37.19 5.75 0.42
CA GLU A 221 -38.04 4.81 -0.32
C GLU A 221 -37.26 3.54 -0.72
N ARG A 222 -36.05 3.71 -1.25
CA ARG A 222 -35.24 2.58 -1.70
C ARG A 222 -34.64 1.78 -0.55
N TYR A 223 -34.25 2.44 0.54
CA TYR A 223 -33.78 1.77 1.74
C TYR A 223 -34.88 0.88 2.35
N ILE A 224 -36.13 1.38 2.43
CA ILE A 224 -37.28 0.58 2.88
C ILE A 224 -37.52 -0.63 1.96
N ALA A 225 -37.41 -0.42 0.64
CA ALA A 225 -37.58 -1.50 -0.33
C ALA A 225 -36.50 -2.59 -0.19
N GLU A 226 -35.24 -2.22 0.04
CA GLU A 226 -34.17 -3.19 0.27
C GLU A 226 -34.32 -3.92 1.60
N GLU A 227 -34.62 -3.23 2.71
CA GLU A 227 -34.91 -3.89 3.99
C GLU A 227 -36.08 -4.89 3.87
N ALA A 228 -37.14 -4.55 3.14
CA ALA A 228 -38.28 -5.44 2.95
C ALA A 228 -37.99 -6.68 2.08
N VAL A 229 -36.89 -6.68 1.32
CA VAL A 229 -36.45 -7.83 0.51
C VAL A 229 -35.42 -8.69 1.25
N GLU A 230 -34.60 -8.07 2.10
CA GLU A 230 -33.57 -8.77 2.88
C GLU A 230 -34.12 -9.46 4.15
N PHE A 231 -35.30 -9.06 4.64
CA PHE A 231 -36.02 -9.67 5.78
C PHE A 231 -37.24 -10.47 5.33
#